data_AF-A0AAX3MIV4-F1
#
_entry.id   AF-A0AAX3MIV4-F1
#
_cell.length_a   1.000
_cell.length_b   1.000
_cell.length_c   1.000
_cell.angle_alpha   90.00
_cell.angle_beta   90.00
_cell.angle_gamma   90.00
#
_symmetry.space_group_name_H-M   'P 1'
#
loop_
_entity.id
_entity.type
_entity.pdbx_description
1 polymer ?
#
loop_
_entity_poly.entity_id
_entity_poly.type
_entity_poly.pdbx_seq_one_letter_code
_entity_poly.pdbx_strand_id
1 'polypeptide(L)'
;MSKIDFQALREKAEKATKGSYIVGHTSVNQHGNLTGVFVCQKWKGEPGGVIAECHVNCLVETDAQAYANAEFIAEANPTTVLALLDERERNQQYIKRRDQENEEIALTVGKLRVELEAAENNLIDSECHVAELEEALRDKQALLEASEKRNAKLQSENAYIRNRYKELDLLIGKNILVMQAAIIEWQATGDAKSGLAWIYNTLFGPGELPDESEKDAQAYFNRKYAPIDEKLMALHKWFWEQSEAERAAGIRIKGE
;
A
#
# COMPACT_ATOMS: atom_id res chain seq x y z
N MET A 1 -5.21 -5.17 -60.53
CA MET A 1 -3.84 -5.70 -60.73
C MET A 1 -3.95 -7.15 -61.17
N SER A 2 -3.43 -7.51 -62.35
CA SER A 2 -3.32 -8.91 -62.72
C SER A 2 -2.37 -9.62 -61.74
N LYS A 3 -2.75 -10.81 -61.29
CA LYS A 3 -1.98 -11.59 -60.33
C LYS A 3 -0.85 -12.29 -61.11
N ILE A 4 0.39 -11.82 -60.95
CA ILE A 4 1.55 -12.51 -61.52
C ILE A 4 1.62 -13.90 -60.89
N ASP A 5 1.67 -14.93 -61.75
CA ASP A 5 1.92 -16.29 -61.31
C ASP A 5 3.43 -16.51 -61.14
N PHE A 6 3.90 -16.30 -59.91
CA PHE A 6 5.31 -16.42 -59.56
C PHE A 6 5.84 -17.85 -59.68
N GLN A 7 4.97 -18.86 -59.49
CA GLN A 7 5.36 -20.26 -59.62
C GLN A 7 5.56 -20.61 -61.10
N ALA A 8 4.60 -20.23 -61.95
CA ALA A 8 4.74 -20.40 -63.40
C ALA A 8 5.93 -19.61 -63.96
N LEU A 9 6.24 -18.44 -63.40
CA LEU A 9 7.42 -17.65 -63.77
C LEU A 9 8.73 -18.36 -63.36
N ARG A 10 8.79 -18.90 -62.14
CA ARG A 10 9.94 -19.70 -61.67
C ARG A 10 10.20 -20.89 -62.58
N GLU A 11 9.17 -21.69 -62.87
CA GLU A 11 9.29 -22.87 -63.72
C GLU A 11 9.78 -22.54 -65.13
N LYS A 12 9.35 -21.40 -65.70
CA LYS A 12 9.83 -20.92 -66.99
C LYS A 12 11.29 -20.49 -66.93
N ALA A 13 11.68 -19.77 -65.87
CA ALA A 13 13.06 -19.33 -65.69
C ALA A 13 14.02 -20.51 -65.46
N GLU A 14 13.63 -21.53 -64.69
CA GLU A 14 14.44 -22.74 -64.46
C GLU A 14 14.68 -23.56 -65.74
N LYS A 15 13.71 -23.57 -66.67
CA LYS A 15 13.79 -24.26 -67.97
C LYS A 15 14.51 -23.46 -69.05
N ALA A 16 14.63 -22.15 -68.89
CA ALA A 16 15.29 -21.28 -69.86
C ALA A 16 16.83 -21.47 -69.83
N THR A 17 17.52 -20.95 -70.85
CA THR A 17 18.98 -21.05 -70.95
C THR A 17 19.65 -20.41 -69.73
N LYS A 18 20.48 -21.19 -69.05
CA LYS A 18 21.11 -20.75 -67.80
C LYS A 18 22.27 -19.78 -68.03
N GLY A 19 22.57 -18.97 -67.02
CA GLY A 19 23.70 -18.05 -67.00
C GLY A 19 23.31 -16.62 -67.35
N SER A 20 24.32 -15.77 -67.50
CA SER A 20 24.15 -14.36 -67.83
C SER A 20 23.96 -14.17 -69.33
N TYR A 21 23.13 -13.21 -69.70
CA TYR A 21 22.97 -12.77 -71.08
C TYR A 21 23.66 -11.42 -71.26
N ILE A 22 24.03 -11.10 -72.49
CA ILE A 22 24.59 -9.81 -72.90
C ILE A 22 24.02 -9.39 -74.25
N VAL A 23 24.05 -8.10 -74.53
CA VAL A 23 23.79 -7.59 -75.88
C VAL A 23 24.91 -8.08 -76.79
N GLY A 24 24.53 -8.68 -77.91
CA GLY A 24 25.43 -9.33 -78.84
C GLY A 24 25.53 -8.60 -80.16
N HIS A 25 25.45 -9.37 -81.24
CA HIS A 25 25.58 -8.85 -82.59
C HIS A 25 24.41 -7.94 -82.98
N THR A 26 24.55 -7.27 -84.12
CA THR A 26 23.50 -6.45 -84.73
C THR A 26 23.28 -6.88 -86.17
N SER A 27 22.05 -6.75 -86.62
CA SER A 27 21.63 -6.99 -88.00
C SER A 27 21.42 -5.63 -88.67
N VAL A 28 21.94 -5.46 -89.88
CA VAL A 28 21.77 -4.25 -90.69
C VAL A 28 21.33 -4.61 -92.10
N ASN A 29 20.48 -3.79 -92.71
CA ASN A 29 20.05 -3.99 -94.09
C ASN A 29 21.12 -3.54 -95.11
N GLN A 30 20.84 -3.75 -96.39
CA GLN A 30 21.73 -3.34 -97.50
C GLN A 30 21.97 -1.82 -97.60
N HIS A 31 21.17 -1.02 -96.89
CA HIS A 31 21.30 0.43 -96.82
C HIS A 31 22.01 0.91 -95.54
N GLY A 32 22.48 -0.01 -94.68
CA GLY A 32 23.19 0.29 -93.43
C GLY A 32 22.28 0.62 -92.24
N ASN A 33 20.96 0.50 -92.38
CA ASN A 33 20.04 0.75 -91.28
C ASN A 33 19.94 -0.48 -90.38
N LEU A 34 19.87 -0.27 -89.07
CA LEU A 34 19.67 -1.33 -88.08
C LEU A 34 18.33 -2.05 -88.33
N THR A 35 18.38 -3.38 -88.35
CA THR A 35 17.19 -4.24 -88.50
C THR A 35 16.92 -5.08 -87.26
N GLY A 36 17.93 -5.31 -86.42
CA GLY A 36 17.76 -6.05 -85.17
C GLY A 36 18.99 -5.99 -84.27
N VAL A 37 18.75 -6.15 -82.97
CA VAL A 37 19.80 -6.28 -81.93
C VAL A 37 19.64 -7.64 -81.26
N PHE A 38 20.70 -8.44 -81.21
CA PHE A 38 20.64 -9.79 -80.64
C PHE A 38 20.96 -9.78 -79.14
N VAL A 39 20.25 -10.61 -78.39
CA VAL A 39 20.59 -10.98 -77.01
C VAL A 39 21.26 -12.33 -77.06
N CYS A 40 22.49 -12.42 -76.54
CA CYS A 40 23.30 -13.64 -76.58
C CYS A 40 23.59 -14.16 -75.17
N GLN A 41 23.84 -15.47 -75.07
CA GLN A 41 24.43 -16.04 -73.87
C GLN A 41 25.87 -15.55 -73.71
N LYS A 42 26.24 -15.07 -72.52
CA LYS A 42 27.61 -14.66 -72.23
C LYS A 42 28.52 -15.89 -72.19
N TRP A 43 29.53 -15.92 -73.06
CA TRP A 43 30.53 -16.99 -73.10
C TRP A 43 31.93 -16.40 -73.06
N LYS A 44 32.68 -16.68 -71.99
CA LYS A 44 34.04 -16.14 -71.76
C LYS A 44 34.13 -14.60 -71.87
N GLY A 45 33.05 -13.88 -71.57
CA GLY A 45 32.99 -12.41 -71.65
C GLY A 45 32.45 -11.86 -72.96
N GLU A 46 32.32 -12.70 -74.00
CA GLU A 46 31.90 -12.31 -75.35
C GLU A 46 30.52 -12.85 -75.70
N PRO A 47 29.84 -12.26 -76.71
CA PRO A 47 28.56 -12.78 -77.23
C PRO A 47 28.71 -14.20 -77.77
N GLY A 48 28.06 -15.16 -77.12
CA GLY A 48 27.98 -16.55 -77.56
C GLY A 48 26.75 -16.82 -78.43
N GLY A 49 26.04 -17.91 -78.12
CA GLY A 49 24.83 -18.28 -78.86
C GLY A 49 23.70 -17.25 -78.70
N VAL A 50 22.99 -16.98 -79.80
CA VAL A 50 21.83 -16.07 -79.82
C VAL A 50 20.65 -16.70 -79.08
N ILE A 51 20.04 -15.93 -78.17
CA ILE A 51 18.87 -16.33 -77.36
C ILE A 51 17.60 -15.67 -77.89
N ALA A 52 17.67 -14.38 -78.25
CA ALA A 52 16.55 -13.60 -78.76
C ALA A 52 17.04 -12.50 -79.71
N GLU A 53 16.16 -12.02 -80.59
CA GLU A 53 16.42 -10.87 -81.47
C GLU A 53 15.36 -9.79 -81.25
N CYS A 54 15.80 -8.61 -80.86
CA CYS A 54 14.99 -7.41 -80.77
C CYS A 54 14.93 -6.75 -82.15
N HIS A 55 13.85 -6.99 -82.89
CA HIS A 55 13.67 -6.46 -84.23
C HIS A 55 13.36 -4.96 -84.20
N VAL A 56 13.97 -4.22 -85.11
CA VAL A 56 13.53 -2.86 -85.46
C VAL A 56 12.29 -3.02 -86.34
N ASN A 57 11.13 -2.67 -85.79
CA ASN A 57 9.83 -2.79 -86.45
C ASN A 57 9.06 -1.47 -86.38
N CYS A 58 7.82 -1.44 -86.88
CA CYS A 58 7.01 -0.23 -86.94
C CYS A 58 6.66 0.39 -85.57
N LEU A 59 6.92 -0.30 -84.45
CA LEU A 59 6.73 0.18 -83.08
C LEU A 59 8.05 0.56 -82.38
N VAL A 60 9.19 0.40 -83.06
CA VAL A 60 10.51 0.83 -82.57
C VAL A 60 10.86 2.11 -83.30
N GLU A 61 10.84 3.23 -82.57
CA GLU A 61 10.97 4.57 -83.14
C GLU A 61 12.43 4.96 -83.41
N THR A 62 13.37 4.34 -82.68
CA THR A 62 14.81 4.65 -82.78
C THR A 62 15.68 3.40 -82.63
N ASP A 63 16.87 3.44 -83.22
CA ASP A 63 17.89 2.41 -83.04
C ASP A 63 18.23 2.23 -81.54
N ALA A 64 18.30 3.33 -80.78
CA ALA A 64 18.55 3.30 -79.35
C ALA A 64 17.49 2.51 -78.57
N GLN A 65 16.22 2.56 -78.98
CA GLN A 65 15.16 1.77 -78.39
C GLN A 65 15.32 0.27 -78.66
N ALA A 66 15.84 -0.11 -79.84
CA ALA A 66 16.16 -1.51 -80.14
C ALA A 66 17.27 -2.04 -79.23
N TYR A 67 18.32 -1.25 -78.99
CA TYR A 67 19.37 -1.59 -78.02
C TYR A 67 18.82 -1.67 -76.59
N ALA A 68 18.01 -0.71 -76.16
CA ALA A 68 17.41 -0.70 -74.82
C ALA A 68 16.53 -1.94 -74.58
N ASN A 69 15.78 -2.40 -75.59
CA ASN A 69 15.01 -3.64 -75.50
C ASN A 69 15.92 -4.87 -75.30
N ALA A 70 17.03 -4.95 -76.04
CA ALA A 70 17.99 -6.04 -75.91
C ALA A 70 18.71 -6.00 -74.56
N GLU A 71 19.11 -4.81 -74.09
CA GLU A 71 19.70 -4.59 -72.77
C GLU A 71 18.74 -5.04 -71.65
N PHE A 72 17.46 -4.63 -71.73
CA PHE A 72 16.45 -5.06 -70.76
C PHE A 72 16.30 -6.58 -70.72
N ILE A 73 16.19 -7.24 -71.87
CA ILE A 73 16.06 -8.72 -71.92
C ILE A 73 17.34 -9.41 -71.43
N ALA A 74 18.52 -8.84 -71.73
CA ALA A 74 19.79 -9.35 -71.24
C ALA A 74 19.90 -9.24 -69.71
N GLU A 75 19.44 -8.14 -69.12
CA GLU A 75 19.44 -7.92 -67.67
C GLU A 75 18.33 -8.73 -66.97
N ALA A 76 17.12 -8.76 -67.52
CA ALA A 76 15.96 -9.54 -67.05
C ALA A 76 16.02 -11.02 -67.48
N ASN A 77 17.22 -11.58 -67.50
CA ASN A 77 17.46 -12.98 -67.85
C ASN A 77 16.96 -13.94 -66.75
N PRO A 78 16.92 -15.25 -67.01
CA PRO A 78 16.44 -16.24 -66.04
C PRO A 78 17.17 -16.22 -64.69
N THR A 79 18.48 -15.94 -64.68
CA THR A 79 19.27 -15.84 -63.43
C THR A 79 18.77 -14.70 -62.56
N THR A 80 18.56 -13.52 -63.15
CA THR A 80 18.04 -12.34 -62.44
C THR A 80 16.62 -12.58 -61.93
N VAL A 81 15.76 -13.17 -62.76
CA VAL A 81 14.36 -13.48 -62.36
C VAL A 81 14.34 -14.45 -61.18
N LEU A 82 15.14 -15.53 -61.20
CA LEU A 82 15.21 -16.47 -60.08
C LEU A 82 15.71 -15.82 -58.79
N ALA A 83 16.74 -14.97 -58.88
CA ALA A 83 17.25 -14.23 -57.72
C ALA A 83 16.17 -13.32 -57.09
N LEU A 84 15.40 -12.61 -57.90
CA LEU A 84 14.29 -11.77 -57.43
C LEU A 84 13.16 -12.60 -56.80
N LEU A 85 12.88 -13.79 -57.33
CA LEU A 85 11.89 -14.70 -56.76
C LEU A 85 12.35 -15.27 -55.40
N ASP A 86 13.63 -15.66 -55.29
CA ASP A 86 14.24 -16.11 -54.03
C ASP A 86 14.22 -14.99 -52.96
N GLU A 87 14.51 -13.75 -53.35
CA GLU A 87 14.39 -12.59 -52.46
C GLU A 87 12.96 -12.34 -52.02
N ARG A 88 11.99 -12.39 -52.96
CA ARG A 88 10.57 -12.25 -52.65
C ARG A 88 10.10 -13.31 -51.66
N GLU A 89 10.47 -14.57 -51.85
CA GLU A 89 10.09 -15.67 -50.95
C GLU A 89 10.69 -15.46 -49.54
N ARG A 90 11.96 -15.06 -49.44
CA ARG A 90 12.58 -14.70 -48.16
C ARG A 90 11.86 -13.54 -47.47
N ASN A 91 11.51 -12.49 -48.21
CA ASN A 91 10.77 -11.35 -47.68
C ASN A 91 9.36 -11.74 -47.20
N GLN A 92 8.68 -12.64 -47.91
CA GLN A 92 7.38 -13.16 -47.48
C GLN A 92 7.48 -13.98 -46.19
N GLN A 93 8.52 -14.81 -46.04
CA GLN A 93 8.77 -15.54 -44.80
C GLN A 93 9.09 -14.59 -43.64
N TYR A 94 9.88 -13.54 -43.89
CA TYR A 94 10.19 -12.52 -42.89
C TYR A 94 8.92 -11.79 -42.39
N ILE A 95 8.05 -11.36 -43.30
CA ILE A 95 6.77 -10.71 -42.95
C ILE A 95 5.92 -11.64 -42.09
N LYS A 96 5.77 -12.91 -42.47
CA LYS A 96 5.02 -13.89 -41.68
C LYS A 96 5.56 -14.05 -40.26
N ARG A 97 6.89 -14.12 -40.09
CA ARG A 97 7.50 -14.21 -38.76
C ARG A 97 7.25 -12.94 -37.94
N ARG A 98 7.35 -11.76 -38.56
CA ARG A 98 7.08 -10.49 -37.90
C ARG A 98 5.62 -10.34 -37.48
N ASP A 99 4.69 -10.80 -38.32
CA ASP A 99 3.26 -10.79 -37.98
C ASP A 99 2.98 -11.69 -36.78
N GLN A 100 3.57 -12.89 -36.76
CA GLN A 100 3.46 -13.79 -35.61
C GLN A 100 4.08 -13.21 -34.34
N GLU A 101 5.29 -12.64 -34.43
CA GLU A 101 5.94 -11.97 -33.30
C GLU A 101 5.10 -10.81 -32.77
N ASN A 102 4.51 -10.00 -33.67
CA ASN A 102 3.63 -8.90 -33.29
C ASN A 102 2.35 -9.39 -32.59
N GLU A 103 1.79 -10.53 -33.02
CA GLU A 103 0.63 -11.14 -32.38
C GLU A 103 0.97 -11.65 -30.96
N GLU A 104 2.12 -12.31 -30.80
CA GLU A 104 2.62 -12.77 -29.50
C GLU A 104 2.90 -11.59 -28.55
N ILE A 105 3.48 -10.49 -29.07
CA ILE A 105 3.69 -9.25 -28.32
C ILE A 105 2.34 -8.66 -27.90
N ALA A 106 1.36 -8.58 -28.80
CA ALA A 106 0.04 -8.03 -28.49
C ALA A 106 -0.67 -8.83 -27.39
N LEU A 107 -0.59 -10.16 -27.44
CA LEU A 107 -1.13 -11.05 -26.39
C LEU A 107 -0.43 -10.83 -25.04
N THR A 108 0.89 -10.70 -25.05
CA THR A 108 1.69 -10.49 -23.83
C THR A 108 1.39 -9.13 -23.20
N VAL A 109 1.36 -8.07 -24.01
CA VAL A 109 0.97 -6.72 -23.56
C VAL A 109 -0.46 -6.73 -23.02
N GLY A 110 -1.38 -7.46 -23.65
CA GLY A 110 -2.75 -7.63 -23.16
C GLY A 110 -2.79 -8.26 -21.76
N LYS A 111 -2.05 -9.35 -21.54
CA LYS A 111 -1.96 -10.00 -20.21
C LYS A 111 -1.37 -9.06 -19.15
N LEU A 112 -0.25 -8.41 -19.47
CA LEU A 112 0.40 -7.48 -18.55
C LEU A 112 -0.50 -6.29 -18.16
N ARG A 113 -1.34 -5.80 -19.08
CA ARG A 113 -2.32 -4.74 -18.77
C ARG A 113 -3.36 -5.20 -17.76
N VAL A 114 -3.89 -6.41 -17.91
CA VAL A 114 -4.88 -6.97 -16.99
C VAL A 114 -4.25 -7.23 -15.62
N GLU A 115 -3.02 -7.77 -15.58
CA GLU A 115 -2.29 -8.00 -14.33
C GLU A 115 -1.97 -6.67 -13.62
N LEU A 116 -1.60 -5.63 -14.37
CA LEU A 116 -1.37 -4.29 -13.83
C LEU A 116 -2.64 -3.71 -13.21
N GLU A 117 -3.77 -3.77 -13.92
CA GLU A 117 -5.06 -3.27 -13.41
C GLU A 117 -5.50 -4.03 -12.15
N ALA A 118 -5.31 -5.35 -12.11
CA ALA A 118 -5.58 -6.14 -10.90
C ALA A 118 -4.68 -5.75 -9.73
N ALA A 119 -3.39 -5.49 -9.96
CA ALA A 119 -2.46 -5.05 -8.93
C ALA A 119 -2.80 -3.64 -8.42
N GLU A 120 -3.19 -2.71 -9.31
CA GLU A 120 -3.62 -1.37 -8.95
C GLU A 120 -4.89 -1.40 -8.08
N ASN A 121 -5.90 -2.20 -8.43
CA ASN A 121 -7.11 -2.35 -7.62
C ASN A 121 -6.80 -2.92 -6.22
N ASN A 122 -5.93 -3.93 -6.13
CA ASN A 122 -5.51 -4.47 -4.83
C ASN A 122 -4.76 -3.43 -3.98
N LEU A 123 -3.96 -2.57 -4.62
CA LEU A 123 -3.25 -1.49 -3.93
C LEU A 123 -4.26 -0.49 -3.33
N ILE A 124 -5.26 -0.08 -4.11
CA ILE A 124 -6.32 0.84 -3.67
C ILE A 124 -7.08 0.25 -2.47
N ASP A 125 -7.46 -1.03 -2.54
CA ASP A 125 -8.15 -1.70 -1.43
C ASP A 125 -7.29 -1.74 -0.16
N SER A 126 -5.99 -2.01 -0.31
CA SER A 126 -5.05 -2.02 0.82
C SER A 126 -4.85 -0.62 1.41
N GLU A 127 -4.76 0.42 0.57
CA GLU A 127 -4.65 1.81 1.02
C GLU A 127 -5.90 2.24 1.81
N CYS A 128 -7.09 1.84 1.36
CA CYS A 128 -8.34 2.10 2.07
C CYS A 128 -8.33 1.46 3.47
N HIS A 129 -7.94 0.19 3.57
CA HIS A 129 -7.88 -0.50 4.86
C HIS A 129 -6.86 0.11 5.84
N VAL A 130 -5.71 0.59 5.31
CA VAL A 130 -4.72 1.29 6.13
C VAL A 130 -5.30 2.59 6.70
N ALA A 131 -6.04 3.37 5.90
CA ALA A 131 -6.67 4.61 6.36
C ALA A 131 -7.68 4.36 7.50
N GLU A 132 -8.50 3.30 7.40
CA GLU A 132 -9.44 2.89 8.46
C GLU A 132 -8.71 2.51 9.76
N LEU A 133 -7.61 1.75 9.66
CA LEU A 133 -6.81 1.36 10.82
C LEU A 133 -6.13 2.56 11.49
N GLU A 134 -5.65 3.52 10.69
CA GLU A 134 -5.06 4.75 11.21
C GLU A 134 -6.09 5.59 12.00
N GLU A 135 -7.32 5.67 11.52
CA GLU A 135 -8.41 6.36 12.22
C GLU A 135 -8.74 5.67 13.55
N ALA A 136 -8.92 4.35 13.53
CA ALA A 136 -9.17 3.58 14.74
C ALA A 136 -8.02 3.69 15.76
N LEU A 137 -6.77 3.81 15.29
CA LEU A 137 -5.61 3.99 16.14
C LEU A 137 -5.61 5.37 16.81
N ARG A 138 -5.96 6.43 16.07
CA ARG A 138 -6.10 7.79 16.62
C ARG A 138 -7.16 7.85 17.73
N ASP A 139 -8.31 7.23 17.52
CA ASP A 139 -9.37 7.17 18.54
C ASP A 139 -8.93 6.43 19.80
N LYS A 140 -8.24 5.29 19.62
CA LYS A 140 -7.68 4.52 20.74
C LYS A 140 -6.64 5.32 21.53
N GLN A 141 -5.79 6.10 20.85
CA GLN A 141 -4.83 6.97 21.52
C GLN A 141 -5.53 8.05 22.34
N ALA A 142 -6.56 8.70 21.79
CA ALA A 142 -7.33 9.70 22.53
C ALA A 142 -8.00 9.12 23.79
N LEU A 143 -8.56 7.90 23.69
CA LEU A 143 -9.13 7.19 24.83
C LEU A 143 -8.08 6.82 25.88
N LEU A 144 -6.89 6.39 25.45
CA LEU A 144 -5.79 6.08 26.36
C LEU A 144 -5.35 7.32 27.13
N GLU A 145 -5.12 8.44 26.45
CA GLU A 145 -4.74 9.71 27.09
C GLU A 145 -5.80 10.19 28.09
N ALA A 146 -7.08 10.08 27.74
CA ALA A 146 -8.18 10.43 28.65
C ALA A 146 -8.20 9.53 29.89
N SER A 147 -7.96 8.23 29.72
CA SER A 147 -7.85 7.26 30.81
C SER A 147 -6.66 7.56 31.72
N GLU A 148 -5.49 7.87 31.14
CA GLU A 148 -4.28 8.22 31.89
C GLU A 148 -4.48 9.49 32.72
N LYS A 149 -5.10 10.53 32.15
CA LYS A 149 -5.46 11.75 32.89
C LYS A 149 -6.42 11.45 34.04
N ARG A 150 -7.42 10.60 33.81
CA ARG A 150 -8.37 10.18 34.86
C ARG A 150 -7.66 9.41 35.98
N ASN A 151 -6.77 8.49 35.63
CA ASN A 151 -5.99 7.72 36.60
C ASN A 151 -5.06 8.61 37.42
N ALA A 152 -4.38 9.57 36.79
CA ALA A 152 -3.54 10.54 37.50
C ALA A 152 -4.35 11.36 38.52
N LYS A 153 -5.57 11.80 38.13
CA LYS A 153 -6.48 12.51 39.03
C LYS A 153 -6.96 11.61 40.19
N LEU A 154 -7.36 10.37 39.91
CA LEU A 154 -7.76 9.43 40.96
C LEU A 154 -6.61 9.08 41.90
N GLN A 155 -5.37 9.00 41.41
CA GLN A 155 -4.20 8.78 42.24
C GLN A 155 -3.94 9.95 43.18
N SER A 156 -4.06 11.20 42.71
CA SER A 156 -3.89 12.38 43.55
C SER A 156 -5.01 12.51 44.60
N GLU A 157 -6.27 12.26 44.21
CA GLU A 157 -7.41 12.24 45.13
C GLU A 157 -7.25 11.13 46.20
N ASN A 158 -6.84 9.92 45.81
CA ASN A 158 -6.54 8.85 46.76
C ASN A 158 -5.41 9.20 47.71
N ALA A 159 -4.32 9.81 47.22
CA ALA A 159 -3.22 10.25 48.06
C ALA A 159 -3.67 11.32 49.08
N TYR A 160 -4.49 12.28 48.64
CA TYR A 160 -5.09 13.29 49.51
C TYR A 160 -5.95 12.66 50.61
N ILE A 161 -6.89 11.78 50.23
CA ILE A 161 -7.79 11.09 51.17
C ILE A 161 -6.99 10.26 52.17
N ARG A 162 -5.97 9.50 51.73
CA ARG A 162 -5.09 8.73 52.62
C ARG A 162 -4.38 9.61 53.65
N ASN A 163 -3.88 10.78 53.24
CA ASN A 163 -3.24 11.71 54.17
C ASN A 163 -4.24 12.34 55.14
N ARG A 164 -5.45 12.66 54.69
CA ARG A 164 -6.54 13.13 55.58
C ARG A 164 -6.95 12.07 56.60
N TYR A 165 -6.99 10.79 56.22
CA TYR A 165 -7.23 9.70 57.17
C TYR A 165 -6.11 9.58 58.21
N LYS A 166 -4.83 9.66 57.79
CA LYS A 166 -3.69 9.67 58.72
C LYS A 166 -3.76 10.84 59.70
N GLU A 167 -4.11 12.03 59.21
CA GLU A 167 -4.27 13.20 60.07
C GLU A 167 -5.38 13.00 61.10
N LEU A 168 -6.53 12.47 60.69
CA LEU A 168 -7.62 12.14 61.61
C LEU A 168 -7.20 11.14 62.68
N ASP A 169 -6.51 10.06 62.30
CA ASP A 169 -5.98 9.05 63.22
C ASP A 169 -5.02 9.65 64.25
N LEU A 170 -4.10 10.53 63.81
CA LEU A 170 -3.19 11.24 64.69
C LEU A 170 -3.91 12.20 65.66
N LEU A 171 -4.95 12.90 65.19
CA LEU A 171 -5.77 13.77 66.04
C LEU A 171 -6.53 12.98 67.11
N ILE A 172 -7.11 11.84 66.73
CA ILE A 172 -7.77 10.92 67.68
C ILE A 172 -6.73 10.40 68.69
N GLY A 173 -5.57 9.96 68.22
CA GLY A 173 -4.47 9.50 69.08
C GLY A 173 -4.00 10.56 70.07
N LYS A 174 -3.86 11.82 69.63
CA LYS A 174 -3.55 12.95 70.51
C LYS A 174 -4.61 13.15 71.60
N ASN A 175 -5.88 13.07 71.25
CA ASN A 175 -6.98 13.21 72.21
C ASN A 175 -7.01 12.05 73.21
N ILE A 176 -6.77 10.81 72.76
CA ILE A 176 -6.63 9.65 73.64
C ILE A 176 -5.47 9.85 74.62
N LEU A 177 -4.31 10.33 74.14
CA LEU A 177 -3.15 10.58 74.99
C LEU A 177 -3.44 11.63 76.07
N VAL A 178 -4.17 12.70 75.74
CA VAL A 178 -4.64 13.69 76.71
C VAL A 178 -5.55 13.06 77.77
N MET A 179 -6.49 12.21 77.36
CA MET A 179 -7.38 11.49 78.29
C MET A 179 -6.57 10.55 79.21
N GLN A 180 -5.55 9.88 78.68
CA GLN A 180 -4.64 9.06 79.47
C GLN A 180 -3.85 9.89 80.48
N ALA A 181 -3.30 11.03 80.06
CA ALA A 181 -2.59 11.97 80.94
C ALA A 181 -3.48 12.48 82.07
N ALA A 182 -4.74 12.82 81.76
CA ALA A 182 -5.73 13.22 82.77
C ALA A 182 -5.95 12.15 83.84
N ILE A 183 -6.06 10.87 83.43
CA ILE A 183 -6.23 9.74 84.36
C ILE A 183 -4.97 9.57 85.23
N ILE A 184 -3.78 9.62 84.63
CA ILE A 184 -2.50 9.49 85.34
C ILE A 184 -2.36 10.59 86.41
N GLU A 185 -2.62 11.85 86.04
CA GLU A 185 -2.51 12.99 86.95
C GLU A 185 -3.47 12.87 88.14
N TRP A 186 -4.72 12.47 87.88
CA TRP A 186 -5.71 12.23 88.92
C TRP A 186 -5.29 11.09 89.86
N GLN A 187 -4.79 9.98 89.31
CA GLN A 187 -4.30 8.85 90.10
C GLN A 187 -3.08 9.19 90.96
N ALA A 188 -2.19 10.06 90.47
CA ALA A 188 -0.98 10.46 91.19
C ALA A 188 -1.24 11.46 92.31
N THR A 189 -2.14 12.42 92.09
CA THR A 189 -2.40 13.53 93.02
C THR A 189 -3.61 13.32 93.93
N GLY A 190 -4.54 12.46 93.51
CA GLY A 190 -5.87 12.35 94.12
C GLY A 190 -6.81 13.53 93.81
N ASP A 191 -6.35 14.54 93.06
CA ASP A 191 -7.16 15.72 92.70
C ASP A 191 -7.72 15.60 91.28
N ALA A 192 -9.05 15.46 91.18
CA ALA A 192 -9.74 15.38 89.91
C ALA A 192 -9.65 16.68 89.09
N LYS A 193 -9.42 17.85 89.72
CA LYS A 193 -9.31 19.12 89.00
C LYS A 193 -8.03 19.19 88.16
N SER A 194 -6.92 18.70 88.71
CA SER A 194 -5.64 18.57 87.97
C SER A 194 -5.77 17.66 86.75
N GLY A 195 -6.47 16.53 86.88
CA GLY A 195 -6.80 15.67 85.74
C GLY A 195 -7.69 16.36 84.71
N LEU A 196 -8.76 17.04 85.14
CA LEU A 196 -9.68 17.76 84.27
C LEU A 196 -9.00 18.89 83.48
N ALA A 197 -7.96 19.53 84.05
CA ALA A 197 -7.22 20.60 83.38
C ALA A 197 -6.59 20.15 82.04
N TRP A 198 -6.12 18.90 81.94
CA TRP A 198 -5.60 18.33 80.68
C TRP A 198 -6.65 18.30 79.57
N ILE A 199 -7.87 17.87 79.91
CA ILE A 199 -9.01 17.80 78.98
C ILE A 199 -9.47 19.21 78.63
N TYR A 200 -9.63 20.08 79.63
CA TYR A 200 -10.07 21.46 79.46
C TYR A 200 -9.15 22.24 78.51
N ASN A 201 -7.84 22.19 78.73
CA ASN A 201 -6.87 22.92 77.90
C ASN A 201 -6.88 22.45 76.43
N THR A 202 -7.12 21.15 76.21
CA THR A 202 -7.17 20.56 74.87
C THR A 202 -8.39 21.01 74.09
N LEU A 203 -9.54 21.18 74.76
CA LEU A 203 -10.77 21.69 74.16
C LEU A 203 -10.76 23.22 74.01
N PHE A 204 -10.17 23.94 74.96
CA PHE A 204 -10.13 25.40 74.96
C PHE A 204 -9.34 25.96 73.78
N GLY A 205 -8.16 25.42 73.48
CA GLY A 205 -7.28 25.95 72.42
C GLY A 205 -7.93 26.04 71.03
N PRO A 206 -8.59 24.98 70.55
CA PRO A 206 -9.34 25.00 69.28
C PRO A 206 -10.74 25.62 69.35
N GLY A 207 -11.21 26.03 70.54
CA GLY A 207 -12.55 26.61 70.72
C GLY A 207 -13.69 25.57 70.78
N GLU A 208 -13.40 24.35 71.22
CA GLU A 208 -14.34 23.21 71.22
C GLU A 208 -15.08 23.04 72.56
N LEU A 209 -15.02 24.04 73.45
CA LEU A 209 -15.79 24.02 74.68
C LEU A 209 -17.29 24.22 74.39
N PRO A 210 -18.19 23.58 75.17
CA PRO A 210 -19.62 23.83 75.05
C PRO A 210 -19.95 25.28 75.42
N ASP A 211 -21.06 25.78 74.87
CA ASP A 211 -21.61 27.08 75.21
C ASP A 211 -21.88 27.18 76.73
N GLU A 212 -21.60 28.34 77.32
CA GLU A 212 -21.74 28.55 78.77
C GLU A 212 -23.17 28.35 79.29
N SER A 213 -24.18 28.46 78.42
CA SER A 213 -25.60 28.23 78.75
C SER A 213 -25.95 26.75 78.96
N GLU A 214 -25.10 25.82 78.52
CA GLU A 214 -25.33 24.38 78.67
C GLU A 214 -25.07 23.94 80.12
N LYS A 215 -26.10 23.45 80.82
CA LYS A 215 -26.01 23.04 82.24
C LYS A 215 -26.31 21.56 82.50
N ASP A 216 -26.87 20.85 81.52
CA ASP A 216 -27.18 19.42 81.61
C ASP A 216 -26.30 18.63 80.64
N ALA A 217 -25.30 17.94 81.18
CA ALA A 217 -24.33 17.18 80.40
C ALA A 217 -24.96 16.01 79.64
N GLN A 218 -25.97 15.35 80.22
CA GLN A 218 -26.60 14.19 79.58
C GLN A 218 -27.50 14.62 78.43
N ALA A 219 -28.30 15.67 78.64
CA ALA A 219 -29.12 16.24 77.58
C ALA A 219 -28.25 16.78 76.43
N TYR A 220 -27.13 17.44 76.76
CA TYR A 220 -26.16 17.91 75.76
C TYR A 220 -25.57 16.76 74.95
N PHE A 221 -25.07 15.71 75.61
CA PHE A 221 -24.46 14.55 74.96
C PHE A 221 -25.46 13.87 74.02
N ASN A 222 -26.67 13.55 74.50
CA ASN A 222 -27.68 12.86 73.70
C ASN A 222 -28.01 13.66 72.43
N ARG A 223 -28.16 14.98 72.54
CA ARG A 223 -28.46 15.87 71.42
C ARG A 223 -27.31 15.95 70.40
N LYS A 224 -26.05 15.96 70.85
CA LYS A 224 -24.87 16.05 69.97
C LYS A 224 -24.46 14.70 69.37
N TYR A 225 -24.68 13.61 70.10
CA TYR A 225 -24.30 12.26 69.70
C TYR A 225 -25.26 11.68 68.66
N ALA A 226 -26.57 11.87 68.80
CA ALA A 226 -27.58 11.33 67.90
C ALA A 226 -27.27 11.51 66.39
N PRO A 227 -26.92 12.72 65.88
CA PRO A 227 -26.58 12.89 64.47
C PRO A 227 -25.24 12.25 64.05
N ILE A 228 -24.33 12.01 64.99
CA ILE A 228 -23.06 11.31 64.73
C ILE A 228 -23.34 9.81 64.58
N ASP A 229 -24.12 9.25 65.50
CA ASP A 229 -24.50 7.84 65.51
C ASP A 229 -25.26 7.46 64.23
N GLU A 230 -26.20 8.29 63.79
CA GLU A 230 -26.93 8.11 62.54
C GLU A 230 -26.00 8.04 61.32
N LYS A 231 -25.04 8.96 61.22
CA LYS A 231 -24.06 8.98 60.12
C LYS A 231 -23.13 7.78 60.17
N LEU A 232 -22.72 7.36 61.36
CA LEU A 232 -21.86 6.19 61.54
C LEU A 232 -22.58 4.90 61.13
N MET A 233 -23.85 4.75 61.53
CA MET A 233 -24.68 3.62 61.11
C MET A 233 -24.86 3.57 59.59
N ALA A 234 -25.13 4.71 58.95
CA ALA A 234 -25.23 4.78 57.49
C ALA A 234 -23.92 4.36 56.79
N LEU A 235 -22.77 4.79 57.34
CA LEU A 235 -21.45 4.42 56.81
C LEU A 235 -21.14 2.92 57.00
N HIS A 236 -21.44 2.36 58.17
CA HIS A 236 -21.29 0.92 58.41
C HIS A 236 -22.15 0.08 57.47
N LYS A 237 -23.40 0.52 57.23
CA LYS A 237 -24.27 -0.12 56.25
C LYS A 237 -23.64 -0.12 54.87
N TRP A 238 -23.11 1.02 54.43
CA TRP A 238 -22.43 1.11 53.13
C TRP A 238 -21.21 0.16 53.04
N PHE A 239 -20.35 0.12 54.05
CA PHE A 239 -19.20 -0.81 54.07
C PHE A 239 -19.62 -2.28 54.00
N TRP A 240 -20.69 -2.64 54.72
CA TRP A 240 -21.24 -3.98 54.67
C TRP A 240 -21.74 -4.33 53.26
N GLU A 241 -22.49 -3.43 52.61
CA GLU A 241 -22.95 -3.61 51.23
C GLU A 241 -21.80 -3.76 50.23
N GLN A 242 -20.71 -2.97 50.39
CA GLN A 242 -19.52 -3.12 49.55
C GLN A 242 -18.85 -4.48 49.74
N SER A 243 -18.68 -4.94 50.98
CA SER A 243 -18.08 -6.25 51.27
C SER A 243 -18.89 -7.41 50.69
N GLU A 244 -20.22 -7.35 50.75
CA GLU A 244 -21.10 -8.35 50.13
C GLU A 244 -20.95 -8.36 48.60
N ALA A 245 -20.90 -7.18 47.98
CA ALA A 245 -20.71 -7.06 46.54
C ALA A 245 -19.35 -7.61 46.07
N GLU A 246 -18.27 -7.34 46.80
CA GLU A 246 -16.94 -7.89 46.52
C GLU A 246 -16.89 -9.41 46.63
N ARG A 247 -17.54 -9.97 47.66
CA ARG A 247 -17.68 -11.42 47.84
C ARG A 247 -18.47 -12.06 46.69
N ALA A 248 -19.56 -11.44 46.26
CA ALA A 248 -20.35 -11.90 45.11
C ALA A 248 -19.57 -11.85 43.79
N ALA A 249 -18.68 -10.86 43.62
CA ALA A 249 -17.83 -10.71 42.44
C ALA A 249 -16.59 -11.64 42.43
N GLY A 250 -16.35 -12.39 43.51
CA GLY A 250 -15.18 -13.29 43.62
C GLY A 250 -13.83 -12.56 43.72
N ILE A 251 -13.84 -11.27 44.07
CA ILE A 251 -12.63 -10.45 44.19
C ILE A 251 -12.00 -10.74 45.56
N ARG A 252 -10.95 -11.59 45.60
CA ARG A 252 -10.10 -11.74 46.79
C ARG A 252 -9.15 -10.56 46.88
N ILE A 253 -9.39 -9.64 47.81
CA ILE A 253 -8.38 -8.66 48.23
C ILE A 253 -7.27 -9.45 48.94
N LYS A 254 -6.05 -9.44 48.37
CA LYS A 254 -4.87 -10.00 49.04
C LYS A 254 -4.44 -9.07 50.18
N GLY A 255 -4.59 -9.51 51.42
CA GLY A 255 -3.94 -8.91 52.58
C GLY A 255 -4.87 -8.77 53.78
N GLU A 256 -5.17 -9.88 54.45
CA GLU A 256 -5.29 -9.91 55.91
C GLU A 256 -3.95 -10.40 56.48
#